data_AF-A0A954KLE1-F1
#
_entry.id   AF-A0A954KLE1-F1
#
_cell.length_a   1.000
_cell.length_b   1.000
_cell.length_c   1.000
_cell.angle_alpha   90.00
_cell.angle_beta   90.00
_cell.angle_gamma   90.00
#
_symmetry.space_group_name_H-M   'P 1'
#
loop_
_entity.id
_entity.type
_entity.pdbx_description
1 polymer ?
#
loop_
_entity_poly.entity_id
_entity_poly.type
_entity_poly.pdbx_seq_one_letter_code
_entity_poly.pdbx_strand_id
1 'polypeptide(L)'
;MLFATQSLAEFFNGIDKLNGYGYLLAAIVHAILLVHVFAISPFAFIWLERKVSGRIQDRLGPTRVGGRFGWLQSLADGIKLVQKEDLCPPAADSMLFRSAPYIVCISSFAAFMVLPFSHGWVAVAADSGLFILLAILSLEVFGIIMAGYASGSKWSLFGGMREAAQMVSYEIPLAICALIPVVSAGTLNLGEIGSMQRGWFTNWFIMHDPFTFIAFFVYFVVATASCKRAPFDLAEAESELVGGFHTEYSGMRWSFFFMGEYASMFAVCAVASILFLGGWNTGIDPIDSALYAARSQAASGEGSALAGYLANVIGALVFAVKGSAGVFVQIWLRWTLPRLRIDQVMTTCLKYLVPISCFLFLAVTIWPLALAQTGQTTLGPALGERVSAALREQAGRTASLPVEQTSEHPDEVDHGDAEHHEGEEHVSARASDSSIATAGLELPGGQQ
;
A
#
# COMPACT_ATOMS: atom_id res chain seq x y z
N MET A 1 8.95 8.22 5.65
CA MET A 1 9.20 8.64 7.04
C MET A 1 9.77 10.05 7.17
N LEU A 2 10.83 10.41 6.43
CA LEU A 2 11.65 11.64 6.61
C LEU A 2 10.90 12.92 7.05
N PHE A 3 9.87 13.36 6.32
CA PHE A 3 9.13 14.59 6.65
C PHE A 3 8.23 14.49 7.90
N ALA A 4 7.63 13.32 8.16
CA ALA A 4 6.88 13.10 9.40
C ALA A 4 7.81 13.03 10.61
N THR A 5 8.97 12.38 10.45
CA THR A 5 10.02 12.34 11.48
C THR A 5 10.61 13.71 11.75
N GLN A 6 10.72 14.63 10.77
CA GLN A 6 11.15 16.01 11.02
C GLN A 6 10.22 16.72 12.01
N SER A 7 8.91 16.81 11.73
CA SER A 7 7.97 17.51 12.63
C SER A 7 7.95 17.00 14.08
N LEU A 8 8.15 15.69 14.28
CA LEU A 8 8.15 15.05 15.59
C LEU A 8 9.55 15.08 16.25
N ALA A 9 10.63 15.04 15.47
CA ALA A 9 11.99 15.22 15.97
C ALA A 9 12.27 16.68 16.34
N GLU A 10 11.76 17.65 15.59
CA GLU A 10 11.78 19.07 15.92
C GLU A 10 11.06 19.34 17.25
N PHE A 11 9.88 18.75 17.44
CA PHE A 11 9.17 18.79 18.72
C PHE A 11 10.01 18.21 19.88
N PHE A 12 10.67 17.05 19.68
CA PHE A 12 11.53 16.46 20.72
C PHE A 12 12.85 17.19 20.93
N ASN A 13 13.45 17.77 19.89
CA ASN A 13 14.66 18.59 20.01
C ASN A 13 14.36 19.95 20.69
N GLY A 14 13.10 20.42 20.63
CA GLY A 14 12.61 21.54 21.44
C GLY A 14 12.54 21.24 22.95
N ILE A 15 12.86 20.02 23.39
CA ILE A 15 12.98 19.65 24.81
C ILE A 15 14.49 19.44 25.10
N ASP A 16 15.10 20.34 25.87
CA ASP A 16 16.57 20.41 26.08
C ASP A 16 17.25 19.07 26.44
N LYS A 17 16.53 18.17 27.13
CA LYS A 17 17.01 16.84 27.56
C LYS A 17 17.01 15.76 26.47
N LEU A 18 16.42 16.01 25.30
CA LEU A 18 16.23 15.04 24.21
C LEU A 18 17.01 15.40 22.94
N ASN A 19 17.72 16.53 22.92
CA ASN A 19 18.57 16.95 21.81
C ASN A 19 19.58 15.85 21.44
N GLY A 20 19.48 15.36 20.20
CA GLY A 20 20.26 14.24 19.67
C GLY A 20 19.48 12.93 19.51
N TYR A 21 18.45 12.68 20.32
CA TYR A 21 17.61 11.48 20.23
C TYR A 21 16.27 11.71 19.52
N GLY A 22 15.91 12.95 19.18
CA GLY A 22 14.61 13.31 18.59
C GLY A 22 14.23 12.48 17.36
N TYR A 23 15.17 12.23 16.43
CA TYR A 23 14.93 11.41 15.24
C TYR A 23 14.69 9.93 15.56
N LEU A 24 15.46 9.36 16.49
CA LEU A 24 15.28 7.96 16.93
C LEU A 24 13.94 7.78 17.63
N LEU A 25 13.58 8.70 18.53
CA LEU A 25 12.34 8.64 19.28
C LEU A 25 11.12 8.89 18.37
N ALA A 26 11.23 9.80 17.41
CA ALA A 26 10.24 9.97 16.35
C ALA A 26 10.06 8.71 15.51
N ALA A 27 11.15 8.04 15.09
CA ALA A 27 11.08 6.79 14.33
C ALA A 27 10.40 5.66 15.11
N ILE A 28 10.76 5.50 16.41
CA ILE A 28 10.13 4.52 17.31
C ILE A 28 8.63 4.81 17.47
N VAL A 29 8.23 6.07 17.70
CA VAL A 29 6.81 6.46 17.81
C VAL A 29 6.05 6.12 16.53
N HIS A 30 6.58 6.43 15.35
CA HIS A 30 5.93 6.10 14.08
C HIS A 30 5.84 4.58 13.84
N ALA A 31 6.86 3.80 14.19
CA ALA A 31 6.83 2.35 14.10
C ALA A 31 5.78 1.73 15.05
N ILE A 32 5.71 2.22 16.29
CA ILE A 32 4.68 1.81 17.26
C ILE A 32 3.28 2.16 16.74
N LEU A 33 3.07 3.37 16.20
CA LEU A 33 1.79 3.78 15.62
C LEU A 33 1.39 2.90 14.43
N LEU A 34 2.32 2.56 13.53
CA LEU A 34 2.04 1.68 12.38
C LEU A 34 1.58 0.29 12.84
N VAL A 35 2.31 -0.31 13.81
CA VAL A 35 1.94 -1.61 14.40
C VAL A 35 0.58 -1.54 15.11
N HIS A 36 0.26 -0.43 15.80
CA HIS A 36 -1.05 -0.25 16.42
C HIS A 36 -2.17 -0.09 15.39
N VAL A 37 -1.97 0.68 14.31
CA VAL A 37 -2.96 0.83 13.23
C VAL A 37 -3.24 -0.52 12.57
N PHE A 38 -2.18 -1.27 12.23
CA PHE A 38 -2.32 -2.63 11.71
C PHE A 38 -3.11 -3.52 12.69
N ALA A 39 -2.68 -3.63 13.95
CA ALA A 39 -3.29 -4.52 14.93
C ALA A 39 -4.75 -4.14 15.27
N ILE A 40 -5.05 -2.85 15.44
CA ILE A 40 -6.40 -2.36 15.79
C ILE A 40 -7.39 -2.55 14.63
N SER A 41 -6.92 -2.46 13.38
CA SER A 41 -7.83 -2.45 12.22
C SER A 41 -8.67 -3.75 12.08
N PRO A 42 -8.14 -4.98 12.20
CA PRO A 42 -8.95 -6.19 12.31
C PRO A 42 -9.91 -6.22 13.51
N PHE A 43 -9.49 -5.77 14.70
CA PHE A 43 -10.40 -5.74 15.85
C PHE A 43 -11.62 -4.85 15.60
N ALA A 44 -11.42 -3.71 14.93
CA ALA A 44 -12.48 -2.78 14.52
C ALA A 44 -13.38 -3.38 13.43
N PHE A 45 -12.82 -4.01 12.39
CA PHE A 45 -13.62 -4.57 11.29
C PHE A 45 -14.37 -5.86 11.68
N ILE A 46 -13.80 -6.72 12.53
CA ILE A 46 -14.53 -7.86 13.13
C ILE A 46 -15.73 -7.38 13.97
N TRP A 47 -15.56 -6.30 14.74
CA TRP A 47 -16.65 -5.70 15.50
C TRP A 47 -17.71 -5.10 14.57
N LEU A 48 -17.28 -4.35 13.55
CA LEU A 48 -18.15 -3.72 12.56
C LEU A 48 -18.97 -4.77 11.82
N GLU A 49 -18.35 -5.83 11.32
CA GLU A 49 -19.03 -6.90 10.58
C GLU A 49 -20.12 -7.55 11.43
N ARG A 50 -19.84 -7.87 12.69
CA ARG A 50 -20.83 -8.46 13.62
C ARG A 50 -21.95 -7.50 14.00
N LYS A 51 -21.74 -6.19 13.90
CA LYS A 51 -22.79 -5.17 14.10
C LYS A 51 -23.63 -4.94 12.86
N VAL A 52 -23.00 -4.78 11.70
CA VAL A 52 -23.67 -4.51 10.42
C VAL A 52 -24.49 -5.72 9.98
N SER A 53 -23.91 -6.93 10.01
CA SER A 53 -24.63 -8.19 9.73
C SER A 53 -25.86 -8.37 10.61
N GLY A 54 -25.72 -8.11 11.93
CA GLY A 54 -26.83 -8.15 12.86
C GLY A 54 -27.96 -7.21 12.45
N ARG A 55 -27.65 -5.95 12.13
CA ARG A 55 -28.65 -4.95 11.71
C ARG A 55 -29.36 -5.32 10.41
N ILE A 56 -28.64 -5.88 9.43
CA ILE A 56 -29.24 -6.36 8.17
C ILE A 56 -30.19 -7.54 8.42
N GLN A 57 -29.89 -8.38 9.42
CA GLN A 57 -30.66 -9.57 9.81
C GLN A 57 -31.72 -9.31 10.90
N ASP A 58 -32.06 -8.05 11.15
CA ASP A 58 -32.95 -7.60 12.25
C ASP A 58 -32.64 -8.22 13.63
N ARG A 59 -31.36 -8.38 13.95
CA ARG A 59 -30.88 -8.86 15.25
C ARG A 59 -29.79 -7.97 15.85
N LEU A 60 -29.62 -8.07 17.16
CA LEU A 60 -28.56 -7.33 17.85
C LEU A 60 -27.22 -8.07 17.75
N GLY A 61 -26.23 -7.45 17.10
CA GLY A 61 -24.82 -7.84 17.26
C GLY A 61 -24.31 -7.57 18.69
N PRO A 62 -23.09 -8.02 19.06
CA PRO A 62 -22.63 -8.17 20.45
C PRO A 62 -22.98 -7.03 21.43
N THR A 63 -23.68 -7.32 22.53
CA THR A 63 -24.20 -6.30 23.48
C THR A 63 -23.74 -6.46 24.94
N ARG A 64 -22.98 -7.52 25.27
CA ARG A 64 -22.58 -7.85 26.65
C ARG A 64 -21.14 -7.45 26.97
N VAL A 65 -20.18 -7.92 26.16
CA VAL A 65 -18.74 -7.75 26.43
C VAL A 65 -18.28 -6.35 26.01
N GLY A 66 -18.00 -5.48 26.97
CA GLY A 66 -17.69 -4.06 26.70
C GLY A 66 -18.94 -3.17 26.56
N GLY A 67 -19.98 -3.45 27.35
CA GLY A 67 -21.18 -2.63 27.47
C GLY A 67 -22.12 -2.73 26.25
N ARG A 68 -23.11 -1.82 26.19
CA ARG A 68 -24.24 -1.84 25.24
C ARG A 68 -23.84 -1.97 23.76
N PHE A 69 -22.66 -1.49 23.39
CA PHE A 69 -22.14 -1.55 22.02
C PHE A 69 -21.16 -2.70 21.77
N GLY A 70 -20.75 -3.46 22.79
CA GLY A 70 -19.94 -4.67 22.61
C GLY A 70 -18.47 -4.40 22.23
N TRP A 71 -17.92 -3.24 22.59
CA TRP A 71 -16.60 -2.77 22.13
C TRP A 71 -15.44 -3.73 22.43
N LEU A 72 -15.53 -4.47 23.54
CA LEU A 72 -14.47 -5.38 23.99
C LEU A 72 -14.64 -6.81 23.44
N GLN A 73 -15.65 -7.06 22.60
CA GLN A 73 -15.91 -8.41 22.07
C GLN A 73 -14.75 -8.96 21.24
N SER A 74 -14.22 -8.18 20.28
CA SER A 74 -13.11 -8.63 19.44
C SER A 74 -11.84 -8.89 20.26
N LEU A 75 -11.60 -8.08 21.32
CA LEU A 75 -10.50 -8.28 22.25
C LEU A 75 -10.66 -9.58 23.06
N ALA A 76 -11.87 -9.86 23.56
CA ALA A 76 -12.16 -11.10 24.28
C ALA A 76 -12.02 -12.35 23.39
N ASP A 77 -12.42 -12.25 22.12
CA ASP A 77 -12.20 -13.33 21.14
C ASP A 77 -10.70 -13.54 20.84
N GLY A 78 -9.90 -12.47 20.76
CA GLY A 78 -8.44 -12.55 20.66
C GLY A 78 -7.79 -13.22 21.88
N ILE A 79 -8.15 -12.80 23.10
CA ILE A 79 -7.66 -13.42 24.35
C ILE A 79 -8.01 -14.92 24.40
N LYS A 80 -9.23 -15.29 23.99
CA LYS A 80 -9.67 -16.69 23.89
C LYS A 80 -8.80 -17.50 22.91
N LEU A 81 -8.40 -16.92 21.77
CA LEU A 81 -7.58 -17.61 20.77
C LEU A 81 -6.13 -17.80 21.23
N VAL A 82 -5.57 -16.86 22.00
CA VAL A 82 -4.25 -16.99 22.65
C VAL A 82 -4.26 -18.09 23.73
N GLN A 83 -5.36 -18.24 24.47
CA GLN A 83 -5.52 -19.28 25.50
C GLN A 83 -5.82 -20.68 24.93
N LYS A 84 -6.19 -20.78 23.65
CA LYS A 84 -6.60 -22.06 23.03
C LYS A 84 -5.39 -22.83 22.54
N GLU A 85 -5.42 -24.15 22.72
CA GLU A 85 -4.37 -25.05 22.24
C GLU A 85 -4.17 -24.97 20.71
N ASP A 86 -2.89 -24.84 20.33
CA ASP A 86 -2.41 -24.66 18.96
C ASP A 86 -1.88 -25.98 18.37
N LEU A 87 -2.81 -26.88 18.12
CA LEU A 87 -2.57 -28.22 17.57
C LEU A 87 -2.00 -28.16 16.15
N CYS A 88 -1.15 -29.14 15.83
CA CYS A 88 -0.63 -29.40 14.49
C CYS A 88 -0.95 -30.86 14.16
N PRO A 89 -1.68 -31.17 13.07
CA PRO A 89 -1.97 -32.56 12.71
C PRO A 89 -0.69 -33.37 12.50
N PRO A 90 -0.65 -34.67 12.87
CA PRO A 90 0.55 -35.50 12.66
C PRO A 90 0.81 -35.85 11.19
N ALA A 91 -0.20 -35.69 10.32
CA ALA A 91 -0.09 -35.85 8.87
C ALA A 91 0.26 -34.53 8.14
N ALA A 92 0.37 -33.42 8.87
CA ALA A 92 0.71 -32.11 8.31
C ALA A 92 2.22 -31.91 8.19
N ASP A 93 2.67 -31.14 7.18
CA ASP A 93 4.06 -30.69 7.13
C ASP A 93 4.28 -29.64 8.22
N SER A 94 5.00 -30.02 9.28
CA SER A 94 5.17 -29.17 10.46
C SER A 94 5.90 -27.85 10.20
N MET A 95 6.70 -27.73 9.13
CA MET A 95 7.40 -26.49 8.79
C MET A 95 6.47 -25.55 8.04
N LEU A 96 5.87 -26.02 6.94
CA LEU A 96 4.97 -25.19 6.11
C LEU A 96 3.68 -24.83 6.87
N PHE A 97 3.14 -25.77 7.67
CA PHE A 97 1.92 -25.52 8.45
C PHE A 97 2.13 -24.39 9.46
N ARG A 98 3.32 -24.34 10.09
CA ARG A 98 3.66 -23.30 11.06
C ARG A 98 4.03 -21.96 10.42
N SER A 99 4.65 -21.94 9.24
CA SER A 99 5.10 -20.70 8.59
C SER A 99 3.97 -19.97 7.84
N ALA A 100 3.04 -20.70 7.21
CA ALA A 100 2.01 -20.14 6.34
C ALA A 100 1.18 -18.98 6.95
N PRO A 101 0.68 -19.04 8.21
CA PRO A 101 -0.09 -17.94 8.79
C PRO A 101 0.75 -16.67 9.02
N TYR A 102 2.04 -16.84 9.36
CA TYR A 102 2.95 -15.71 9.53
C TYR A 102 3.25 -15.04 8.20
N ILE A 103 3.39 -15.80 7.11
CA ILE A 103 3.63 -15.24 5.78
C ILE A 103 2.44 -14.40 5.31
N VAL A 104 1.20 -14.89 5.47
CA VAL A 104 -0.02 -14.09 5.22
C VAL A 104 -0.03 -12.80 6.05
N CYS A 105 0.24 -12.90 7.35
CA CYS A 105 0.27 -11.74 8.25
C CYS A 105 1.37 -10.72 7.90
N ILE A 106 2.57 -11.19 7.54
CA ILE A 106 3.72 -10.33 7.20
C ILE A 106 3.48 -9.63 5.85
N SER A 107 2.95 -10.32 4.85
CA SER A 107 2.57 -9.71 3.57
C SER A 107 1.53 -8.61 3.76
N SER A 108 0.48 -8.87 4.54
CA SER A 108 -0.54 -7.85 4.84
C SER A 108 0.03 -6.66 5.63
N PHE A 109 0.89 -6.89 6.64
CA PHE A 109 1.58 -5.81 7.35
C PHE A 109 2.51 -4.99 6.45
N ALA A 110 3.22 -5.65 5.52
CA ALA A 110 4.12 -4.97 4.60
C ALA A 110 3.39 -4.01 3.66
N ALA A 111 2.13 -4.30 3.28
CA ALA A 111 1.31 -3.37 2.50
C ALA A 111 1.06 -2.04 3.25
N PHE A 112 0.89 -2.08 4.58
CA PHE A 112 0.72 -0.88 5.40
C PHE A 112 1.98 0.02 5.45
N MET A 113 3.17 -0.52 5.19
CA MET A 113 4.40 0.29 5.16
C MET A 113 4.43 1.29 3.99
N VAL A 114 3.77 0.94 2.87
CA VAL A 114 3.77 1.73 1.63
C VAL A 114 2.56 2.69 1.56
N LEU A 115 1.53 2.47 2.39
CA LEU A 115 0.34 3.33 2.43
C LEU A 115 0.64 4.72 3.04
N PRO A 116 0.40 5.82 2.31
CA PRO A 116 0.40 7.16 2.87
C PRO A 116 -0.90 7.45 3.64
N PHE A 117 -0.78 7.67 4.95
CA PHE A 117 -1.92 7.99 5.82
C PHE A 117 -2.32 9.47 5.76
N SER A 118 -1.35 10.36 5.56
CA SER A 118 -1.53 11.80 5.36
C SER A 118 -0.35 12.35 4.57
N HIS A 119 -0.38 13.64 4.23
CA HIS A 119 0.71 14.36 3.57
C HIS A 119 2.06 14.14 4.29
N GLY A 120 2.99 13.43 3.64
CA GLY A 120 4.31 13.07 4.20
C GLY A 120 4.30 11.95 5.25
N TRP A 121 3.12 11.49 5.71
CA TRP A 121 2.94 10.41 6.68
C TRP A 121 2.85 9.06 5.98
N VAL A 122 4.01 8.54 5.60
CA VAL A 122 4.20 7.20 5.03
C VAL A 122 5.44 6.57 5.68
N ALA A 123 5.46 5.26 5.90
CA ALA A 123 6.66 4.62 6.44
C ALA A 123 7.76 4.62 5.38
N VAL A 124 7.53 3.89 4.28
CA VAL A 124 8.42 3.85 3.10
C VAL A 124 7.83 4.70 1.98
N ALA A 125 8.42 5.87 1.73
CA ALA A 125 8.12 6.64 0.52
C ALA A 125 8.95 6.03 -0.63
N ALA A 126 8.28 5.58 -1.69
CA ALA A 126 8.92 5.02 -2.87
C ALA A 126 8.22 5.55 -4.12
N ASP A 127 9.00 5.91 -5.14
CA ASP A 127 8.49 6.45 -6.40
C ASP A 127 7.64 5.43 -7.16
N SER A 128 7.98 4.15 -7.01
CA SER A 128 7.23 2.98 -7.48
C SER A 128 6.24 2.43 -6.44
N GLY A 129 5.73 3.28 -5.54
CA GLY A 129 4.90 2.88 -4.39
C GLY A 129 3.70 1.99 -4.73
N LEU A 130 2.92 2.32 -5.77
CA LEU A 130 1.80 1.45 -6.19
C LEU A 130 2.28 0.06 -6.65
N PHE A 131 3.37 0.00 -7.41
CA PHE A 131 3.92 -1.26 -7.92
C PHE A 131 4.41 -2.18 -6.78
N ILE A 132 5.14 -1.61 -5.82
CA ILE A 132 5.59 -2.35 -4.63
C ILE A 132 4.39 -2.85 -3.82
N LEU A 133 3.36 -2.02 -3.63
CA LEU A 133 2.17 -2.42 -2.88
C LEU A 133 1.43 -3.57 -3.56
N LEU A 134 1.21 -3.51 -4.88
CA LEU A 134 0.58 -4.61 -5.63
C LEU A 134 1.40 -5.90 -5.52
N ALA A 135 2.72 -5.82 -5.69
CA ALA A 135 3.61 -6.98 -5.56
C ALA A 135 3.59 -7.61 -4.15
N ILE A 136 3.46 -6.79 -3.09
CA ILE A 136 3.33 -7.28 -1.71
C ILE A 136 1.98 -7.99 -1.48
N LEU A 137 0.88 -7.48 -2.05
CA LEU A 137 -0.43 -8.14 -1.94
C LEU A 137 -0.42 -9.53 -2.59
N SER A 138 0.24 -9.69 -3.75
CA SER A 138 0.43 -10.99 -4.40
C SER A 138 1.18 -12.02 -3.53
N LEU A 139 1.96 -11.60 -2.53
CA LEU A 139 2.62 -12.52 -1.61
C LEU A 139 1.65 -13.24 -0.66
N GLU A 140 0.43 -12.74 -0.48
CA GLU A 140 -0.60 -13.39 0.35
C GLU A 140 -1.02 -14.75 -0.25
N VAL A 141 -1.06 -14.86 -1.58
CA VAL A 141 -1.43 -16.08 -2.31
C VAL A 141 -0.54 -17.26 -1.95
N PHE A 142 0.78 -17.05 -1.87
CA PHE A 142 1.73 -18.09 -1.50
C PHE A 142 1.45 -18.64 -0.09
N GLY A 143 1.11 -17.75 0.86
CA GLY A 143 0.73 -18.13 2.21
C GLY A 143 -0.45 -19.11 2.26
N ILE A 144 -1.46 -18.90 1.40
CA ILE A 144 -2.66 -19.74 1.33
C ILE A 144 -2.41 -21.06 0.60
N ILE A 145 -1.60 -21.05 -0.47
CA ILE A 145 -1.14 -22.27 -1.13
C ILE A 145 -0.41 -23.17 -0.12
N MET A 146 0.52 -22.59 0.65
CA MET A 146 1.25 -23.32 1.69
C MET A 146 0.32 -23.85 2.80
N ALA A 147 -0.66 -23.05 3.26
CA ALA A 147 -1.63 -23.48 4.26
C ALA A 147 -2.47 -24.68 3.79
N GLY A 148 -3.00 -24.62 2.56
CA GLY A 148 -3.80 -25.69 1.98
C GLY A 148 -3.02 -26.98 1.75
N TYR A 149 -1.78 -26.87 1.26
CA TYR A 149 -0.89 -28.02 1.05
C TYR A 149 -0.40 -28.65 2.37
N ALA A 150 0.06 -27.84 3.31
CA ALA A 150 0.67 -28.32 4.54
C ALA A 150 -0.32 -28.98 5.51
N SER A 151 -1.62 -28.68 5.39
CA SER A 151 -2.67 -29.18 6.28
C SER A 151 -2.84 -30.71 6.31
N GLY A 152 -2.29 -31.46 5.34
CA GLY A 152 -2.39 -32.94 5.31
C GLY A 152 -3.80 -33.48 5.01
N SER A 153 -4.75 -32.61 4.63
CA SER A 153 -6.15 -32.94 4.34
C SER A 153 -6.48 -32.66 2.88
N LYS A 154 -7.15 -33.61 2.21
CA LYS A 154 -7.55 -33.48 0.79
C LYS A 154 -8.46 -32.28 0.56
N TRP A 155 -9.37 -31.99 1.50
CA TRP A 155 -10.32 -30.89 1.42
C TRP A 155 -9.63 -29.53 1.56
N SER A 156 -8.68 -29.40 2.48
CA SER A 156 -7.88 -28.18 2.65
C SER A 156 -6.99 -27.89 1.44
N LEU A 157 -6.44 -28.93 0.80
CA LEU A 157 -5.69 -28.79 -0.46
C LEU A 157 -6.59 -28.28 -1.60
N PHE A 158 -7.78 -28.88 -1.80
CA PHE A 158 -8.73 -28.40 -2.81
C PHE A 158 -9.21 -26.97 -2.52
N GLY A 159 -9.42 -26.59 -1.26
CA GLY A 159 -9.75 -25.23 -0.88
C GLY A 159 -8.64 -24.23 -1.19
N GLY A 160 -7.40 -24.53 -0.76
CA GLY A 160 -6.25 -23.67 -1.06
C GLY A 160 -5.96 -23.51 -2.56
N MET A 161 -6.12 -24.58 -3.35
CA MET A 161 -5.95 -24.53 -4.81
C MET A 161 -7.05 -23.72 -5.52
N ARG A 162 -8.31 -23.80 -5.04
CA ARG A 162 -9.40 -22.98 -5.57
C ARG A 162 -9.19 -21.50 -5.26
N GLU A 163 -8.77 -21.17 -4.04
CA GLU A 163 -8.51 -19.79 -3.64
C GLU A 163 -7.33 -19.19 -4.41
N ALA A 164 -6.25 -19.96 -4.56
CA ALA A 164 -5.10 -19.55 -5.35
C ALA A 164 -5.46 -19.26 -6.81
N ALA A 165 -6.24 -20.15 -7.45
CA ALA A 165 -6.69 -19.96 -8.82
C ALA A 165 -7.57 -18.71 -8.99
N GLN A 166 -8.44 -18.42 -8.00
CA GLN A 166 -9.21 -17.19 -7.96
C GLN A 166 -8.30 -15.97 -7.82
N MET A 167 -7.54 -15.86 -6.71
CA MET A 167 -6.80 -14.64 -6.40
C MET A 167 -5.83 -14.23 -7.52
N VAL A 168 -5.04 -15.18 -8.04
CA VAL A 168 -4.10 -14.93 -9.16
C VAL A 168 -4.83 -14.43 -10.41
N SER A 169 -6.03 -14.96 -10.69
CA SER A 169 -6.82 -14.50 -11.84
C SER A 169 -7.33 -13.07 -11.66
N TYR A 170 -7.74 -12.70 -10.45
CA TYR A 170 -8.27 -11.38 -10.12
C TYR A 170 -7.17 -10.31 -9.90
N GLU A 171 -5.92 -10.68 -9.64
CA GLU A 171 -4.79 -9.73 -9.59
C GLU A 171 -4.57 -8.98 -10.92
N ILE A 172 -4.74 -9.65 -12.06
CA ILE A 172 -4.54 -9.06 -13.39
C ILE A 172 -5.49 -7.86 -13.62
N PRO A 173 -6.83 -8.00 -13.53
CA PRO A 173 -7.73 -6.85 -13.67
C PRO A 173 -7.58 -5.85 -12.50
N LEU A 174 -7.12 -6.27 -11.31
CA LEU A 174 -6.88 -5.36 -10.18
C LEU A 174 -5.76 -4.37 -10.52
N ALA A 175 -4.64 -4.89 -11.03
CA ALA A 175 -3.49 -4.10 -11.43
C ALA A 175 -3.83 -3.19 -12.61
N ILE A 176 -4.53 -3.68 -13.63
CA ILE A 176 -4.95 -2.86 -14.79
C ILE A 176 -5.87 -1.73 -14.33
N CYS A 177 -6.87 -2.00 -13.46
CA CYS A 177 -7.73 -0.95 -12.95
C CYS A 177 -7.02 0.03 -12.01
N ALA A 178 -6.00 -0.41 -11.26
CA ALA A 178 -5.17 0.48 -10.44
C ALA A 178 -4.28 1.41 -11.30
N LEU A 179 -3.85 0.96 -12.47
CA LEU A 179 -3.04 1.75 -13.42
C LEU A 179 -3.84 2.84 -14.16
N ILE A 180 -5.17 2.72 -14.23
CA ILE A 180 -6.01 3.72 -14.91
C ILE A 180 -5.84 5.15 -14.34
N PRO A 181 -6.01 5.41 -13.03
CA PRO A 181 -5.76 6.73 -12.46
C PRO A 181 -4.27 7.14 -12.49
N VAL A 182 -3.34 6.19 -12.56
CA VAL A 182 -1.89 6.47 -12.71
C VAL A 182 -1.58 7.11 -14.07
N VAL A 183 -2.25 6.67 -15.15
CA VAL A 183 -2.11 7.29 -16.49
C VAL A 183 -2.50 8.78 -16.45
N SER A 184 -3.57 9.13 -15.73
CA SER A 184 -4.00 10.53 -15.58
C SER A 184 -3.10 11.34 -14.63
N ALA A 185 -2.47 10.70 -13.64
CA ALA A 185 -1.56 11.34 -12.69
C ALA A 185 -0.13 11.56 -13.24
N GLY A 186 0.36 10.63 -14.06
CA GLY A 186 1.74 10.65 -14.58
C GLY A 186 2.83 10.20 -13.59
N THR A 187 2.45 9.63 -12.44
CA THR A 187 3.37 9.18 -11.38
C THR A 187 2.85 7.91 -10.69
N LEU A 188 3.75 7.05 -10.21
CA LEU A 188 3.44 5.85 -9.42
C LEU A 188 3.52 6.10 -7.90
N ASN A 189 3.91 7.31 -7.49
CA ASN A 189 4.06 7.69 -6.10
C ASN A 189 2.68 7.98 -5.48
N LEU A 190 2.24 7.11 -4.55
CA LEU A 190 0.96 7.24 -3.86
C LEU A 190 0.81 8.56 -3.08
N GLY A 191 1.93 9.15 -2.63
CA GLY A 191 1.96 10.44 -1.95
C GLY A 191 1.61 11.61 -2.89
N GLU A 192 2.07 11.54 -4.13
CA GLU A 192 1.80 12.55 -5.16
C GLU A 192 0.39 12.39 -5.76
N ILE A 193 -0.02 11.15 -6.03
CA ILE A 193 -1.40 10.85 -6.47
C ILE A 193 -2.43 11.43 -5.49
N GLY A 194 -2.22 11.22 -4.19
CA GLY A 194 -3.11 11.76 -3.17
C GLY A 194 -3.06 13.28 -3.03
N SER A 195 -1.94 13.96 -3.33
CA SER A 195 -1.85 15.43 -3.26
C SER A 195 -2.51 16.11 -4.47
N MET A 196 -2.43 15.51 -5.67
CA MET A 196 -3.07 16.02 -6.89
C MET A 196 -4.61 16.06 -6.84
N GLN A 197 -5.23 15.27 -5.95
CA GLN A 197 -6.69 15.17 -5.77
C GLN A 197 -7.27 16.15 -4.73
N ARG A 198 -6.54 17.22 -4.38
CA ARG A 198 -6.98 18.25 -3.42
C ARG A 198 -8.12 19.13 -3.97
N GLY A 199 -8.94 19.66 -3.08
CA GLY A 199 -9.97 20.66 -3.39
C GLY A 199 -11.38 20.07 -3.27
N TRP A 200 -12.28 20.48 -4.16
CA TRP A 200 -13.64 19.94 -4.19
C TRP A 200 -13.68 18.48 -4.68
N PHE A 201 -14.69 17.70 -4.27
CA PHE A 201 -14.79 16.27 -4.63
C PHE A 201 -14.85 15.99 -6.15
N THR A 202 -15.18 16.99 -6.97
CA THR A 202 -15.10 16.93 -8.44
C THR A 202 -13.66 16.83 -8.96
N ASN A 203 -12.64 17.15 -8.17
CA ASN A 203 -11.24 16.95 -8.55
C ASN A 203 -10.72 15.52 -8.29
N TRP A 204 -11.46 14.67 -7.57
CA TRP A 204 -11.09 13.28 -7.35
C TRP A 204 -11.09 12.49 -8.66
N PHE A 205 -10.17 11.53 -8.84
CA PHE A 205 -10.05 10.84 -10.14
C PHE A 205 -11.28 10.03 -10.53
N ILE A 206 -12.11 9.58 -9.58
CA ILE A 206 -13.42 8.98 -9.87
C ILE A 206 -14.34 9.87 -10.73
N MET A 207 -14.21 11.21 -10.66
CA MET A 207 -14.98 12.18 -11.46
C MET A 207 -14.17 12.82 -12.61
N HIS A 208 -12.92 12.40 -12.84
CA HIS A 208 -12.07 12.95 -13.90
C HIS A 208 -12.59 12.57 -15.28
N ASP A 209 -12.76 11.26 -15.52
CA ASP A 209 -13.19 10.71 -16.81
C ASP A 209 -14.34 9.71 -16.61
N PRO A 210 -15.26 9.58 -17.58
CA PRO A 210 -16.33 8.59 -17.52
C PRO A 210 -15.80 7.16 -17.43
N PHE A 211 -14.61 6.90 -17.99
CA PHE A 211 -13.94 5.60 -17.90
C PHE A 211 -13.34 5.34 -16.52
N THR A 212 -12.76 6.36 -15.87
CA THR A 212 -12.20 6.25 -14.51
C THR A 212 -13.30 6.06 -13.46
N PHE A 213 -14.49 6.64 -13.69
CA PHE A 213 -15.70 6.33 -12.92
C PHE A 213 -16.06 4.83 -13.00
N ILE A 214 -16.12 4.24 -14.19
CA ILE A 214 -16.40 2.80 -14.37
C ILE A 214 -15.26 1.96 -13.77
N ALA A 215 -14.00 2.38 -13.96
CA ALA A 215 -12.82 1.70 -13.43
C ALA A 215 -12.84 1.57 -11.90
N PHE A 216 -13.38 2.55 -11.17
CA PHE A 216 -13.57 2.46 -9.73
C PHE A 216 -14.48 1.28 -9.33
N PHE A 217 -15.62 1.08 -10.02
CA PHE A 217 -16.52 -0.04 -9.72
C PHE A 217 -15.91 -1.40 -10.09
N VAL A 218 -15.22 -1.48 -11.23
CA VAL A 218 -14.51 -2.69 -11.65
C VAL A 218 -13.40 -3.02 -10.65
N TYR A 219 -12.59 -2.02 -10.27
CA TYR A 219 -11.59 -2.12 -9.21
C TYR A 219 -12.19 -2.63 -7.91
N PHE A 220 -13.32 -2.07 -7.45
CA PHE A 220 -13.93 -2.44 -6.18
C PHE A 220 -14.51 -3.87 -6.18
N VAL A 221 -15.10 -4.32 -7.29
CA VAL A 221 -15.55 -5.71 -7.46
C VAL A 221 -14.36 -6.67 -7.41
N VAL A 222 -13.29 -6.36 -8.16
CA VAL A 222 -12.08 -7.18 -8.21
C VAL A 222 -11.36 -7.20 -6.85
N ALA A 223 -11.27 -6.05 -6.17
CA ALA A 223 -10.73 -5.90 -4.82
C ALA A 223 -11.47 -6.79 -3.82
N THR A 224 -12.80 -6.84 -3.90
CA THR A 224 -13.63 -7.69 -3.03
C THR A 224 -13.35 -9.18 -3.25
N ALA A 225 -13.11 -9.59 -4.51
CA ALA A 225 -12.73 -10.95 -4.87
C ALA A 225 -11.29 -11.33 -4.43
N SER A 226 -10.34 -10.40 -4.53
CA SER A 226 -8.99 -10.56 -3.99
C SER A 226 -8.99 -10.64 -2.45
N CYS A 227 -9.91 -9.93 -1.78
CA CYS A 227 -10.13 -10.03 -0.34
C CYS A 227 -10.97 -11.25 0.10
N LYS A 228 -11.27 -12.18 -0.83
CA LYS A 228 -11.93 -13.48 -0.55
C LYS A 228 -13.29 -13.35 0.14
N ARG A 229 -13.98 -12.22 -0.03
CA ARG A 229 -15.29 -11.97 0.61
C ARG A 229 -16.43 -12.33 -0.32
N ALA A 230 -17.51 -12.84 0.27
CA ALA A 230 -18.76 -13.10 -0.43
C ALA A 230 -19.21 -11.83 -1.19
N PRO A 231 -19.61 -11.95 -2.47
CA PRO A 231 -20.05 -13.17 -3.15
C PRO A 231 -18.94 -14.08 -3.72
N PHE A 232 -17.66 -13.68 -3.61
CA PHE A 232 -16.48 -14.37 -4.15
C PHE A 232 -15.70 -15.20 -3.12
N ASP A 233 -16.30 -15.49 -1.96
CA ASP A 233 -15.74 -16.45 -1.01
C ASP A 233 -15.94 -17.87 -1.58
N LEU A 234 -14.88 -18.50 -2.10
CA LEU A 234 -14.92 -19.84 -2.68
C LEU A 234 -14.24 -20.92 -1.83
N ALA A 235 -13.29 -20.55 -0.96
CA ALA A 235 -12.59 -21.50 -0.10
C ALA A 235 -13.22 -21.68 1.29
N GLU A 236 -13.85 -20.65 1.89
CA GLU A 236 -14.61 -20.79 3.15
C GLU A 236 -16.01 -21.42 2.90
N ALA A 237 -16.17 -22.17 1.81
CA ALA A 237 -17.42 -22.79 1.40
C ALA A 237 -17.75 -24.01 2.25
N GLU A 238 -18.37 -23.80 3.43
CA GLU A 238 -18.73 -24.86 4.37
C GLU A 238 -19.49 -26.04 3.72
N SER A 239 -20.33 -25.75 2.72
CA SER A 239 -21.11 -26.74 1.97
C SER A 239 -20.30 -27.60 0.98
N GLU A 240 -19.09 -27.19 0.61
CA GLU A 240 -18.25 -27.87 -0.39
C GLU A 240 -16.89 -28.33 0.16
N LEU A 241 -16.35 -27.61 1.15
CA LEU A 241 -14.96 -27.70 1.60
C LEU A 241 -14.78 -27.58 3.13
N VAL A 242 -15.88 -27.51 3.90
CA VAL A 242 -15.93 -27.33 5.37
C VAL A 242 -15.37 -25.98 5.87
N GLY A 243 -14.12 -25.67 5.55
CA GLY A 243 -13.44 -24.40 5.88
C GLY A 243 -12.17 -24.17 5.05
N GLY A 244 -12.05 -24.85 3.90
CA GLY A 244 -10.93 -24.68 2.97
C GLY A 244 -9.55 -24.81 3.64
N PHE A 245 -8.66 -23.87 3.32
CA PHE A 245 -7.27 -23.89 3.78
C PHE A 245 -7.10 -23.65 5.30
N HIS A 246 -8.09 -23.05 5.97
CA HIS A 246 -8.01 -22.77 7.42
C HIS A 246 -8.64 -23.87 8.30
N THR A 247 -9.15 -24.97 7.71
CA THR A 247 -9.90 -26.03 8.42
C THR A 247 -9.11 -26.67 9.57
N GLU A 248 -7.83 -26.98 9.36
CA GLU A 248 -7.00 -27.70 10.34
C GLU A 248 -6.32 -26.76 11.36
N TYR A 249 -6.49 -25.45 11.24
CA TYR A 249 -5.82 -24.45 12.06
C TYR A 249 -6.60 -24.12 13.35
N SER A 250 -5.89 -24.04 14.48
CA SER A 250 -6.46 -23.69 15.79
C SER A 250 -5.75 -22.47 16.42
N GLY A 251 -6.36 -21.95 17.50
CA GLY A 251 -5.79 -20.96 18.40
C GLY A 251 -5.16 -19.75 17.71
N MET A 252 -3.91 -19.47 18.06
CA MET A 252 -3.19 -18.29 17.58
C MET A 252 -2.89 -18.34 16.07
N ARG A 253 -2.51 -19.50 15.50
CA ARG A 253 -2.23 -19.63 14.06
C ARG A 253 -3.45 -19.32 13.20
N TRP A 254 -4.63 -19.79 13.61
CA TRP A 254 -5.90 -19.43 12.98
C TRP A 254 -6.16 -17.92 13.04
N SER A 255 -5.86 -17.28 14.18
CA SER A 255 -6.03 -15.83 14.35
C SER A 255 -5.17 -14.99 13.39
N PHE A 256 -3.99 -15.47 12.98
CA PHE A 256 -3.12 -14.75 12.06
C PHE A 256 -3.68 -14.67 10.64
N PHE A 257 -4.40 -15.70 10.16
CA PHE A 257 -5.10 -15.62 8.87
C PHE A 257 -6.17 -14.53 8.89
N PHE A 258 -7.07 -14.54 9.88
CA PHE A 258 -8.10 -13.51 10.01
C PHE A 258 -7.52 -12.11 10.18
N MET A 259 -6.45 -11.97 10.98
CA MET A 259 -5.78 -10.67 11.15
C MET A 259 -5.20 -10.15 9.82
N GLY A 260 -4.56 -11.02 9.03
CA GLY A 260 -4.09 -10.69 7.68
C GLY A 260 -5.24 -10.31 6.74
N GLU A 261 -6.31 -11.10 6.69
CA GLU A 261 -7.43 -10.84 5.77
C GLU A 261 -8.16 -9.51 6.04
N TYR A 262 -8.50 -9.22 7.30
CA TYR A 262 -9.15 -7.95 7.62
C TYR A 262 -8.21 -6.75 7.45
N ALA A 263 -6.90 -6.94 7.60
CA ALA A 263 -5.91 -5.92 7.28
C ALA A 263 -5.79 -5.71 5.75
N SER A 264 -5.78 -6.79 4.96
CA SER A 264 -5.77 -6.74 3.49
C SER A 264 -7.06 -6.11 2.92
N MET A 265 -8.23 -6.40 3.50
CA MET A 265 -9.48 -5.69 3.18
C MET A 265 -9.34 -4.18 3.31
N PHE A 266 -8.73 -3.71 4.41
CA PHE A 266 -8.45 -2.29 4.58
C PHE A 266 -7.39 -1.78 3.61
N ALA A 267 -6.30 -2.52 3.40
CA ALA A 267 -5.23 -2.12 2.49
C ALA A 267 -5.74 -1.88 1.06
N VAL A 268 -6.56 -2.79 0.52
CA VAL A 268 -7.13 -2.62 -0.84
C VAL A 268 -8.17 -1.49 -0.87
N CYS A 269 -9.00 -1.32 0.17
CA CYS A 269 -9.90 -0.16 0.27
C CYS A 269 -9.16 1.18 0.44
N ALA A 270 -8.00 1.17 1.09
CA ALA A 270 -7.13 2.31 1.29
C ALA A 270 -6.44 2.73 -0.02
N VAL A 271 -5.98 1.75 -0.82
CA VAL A 271 -5.53 1.99 -2.20
C VAL A 271 -6.66 2.57 -3.04
N ALA A 272 -7.88 2.02 -2.97
CA ALA A 272 -9.06 2.60 -3.64
C ALA A 272 -9.25 4.07 -3.25
N SER A 273 -9.08 4.39 -1.95
CA SER A 273 -9.23 5.75 -1.44
C SER A 273 -8.18 6.71 -1.99
N ILE A 274 -6.91 6.29 -2.11
CA ILE A 274 -5.82 7.12 -2.66
C ILE A 274 -5.96 7.27 -4.18
N LEU A 275 -6.25 6.19 -4.89
CA LEU A 275 -6.29 6.20 -6.35
C LEU A 275 -7.53 6.92 -6.90
N PHE A 276 -8.70 6.78 -6.26
CA PHE A 276 -9.97 7.27 -6.83
C PHE A 276 -10.69 8.33 -5.99
N LEU A 277 -10.56 8.31 -4.65
CA LEU A 277 -11.44 9.06 -3.74
C LEU A 277 -10.73 10.19 -2.95
N GLY A 278 -9.60 10.71 -3.39
CA GLY A 278 -8.96 11.89 -2.77
C GLY A 278 -8.06 11.61 -1.57
N GLY A 279 -7.75 10.35 -1.24
CA GLY A 279 -6.90 9.99 -0.10
C GLY A 279 -7.31 10.69 1.21
N TRP A 280 -6.36 11.39 1.83
CA TRP A 280 -6.53 12.18 3.05
C TRP A 280 -7.20 13.56 2.87
N ASN A 281 -7.54 13.97 1.65
CA ASN A 281 -8.27 15.23 1.39
C ASN A 281 -9.76 15.04 1.67
N THR A 282 -10.43 16.00 2.30
CA THR A 282 -11.86 15.91 2.62
C THR A 282 -12.77 15.98 1.40
N GLY A 283 -12.35 16.61 0.30
CA GLY A 283 -13.22 16.92 -0.84
C GLY A 283 -14.09 18.17 -0.62
N ILE A 284 -13.82 18.92 0.46
CA ILE A 284 -14.52 20.15 0.83
C ILE A 284 -13.47 21.26 0.84
N ASP A 285 -13.45 22.05 -0.23
CA ASP A 285 -12.35 22.99 -0.52
C ASP A 285 -11.97 23.96 0.63
N PRO A 286 -12.90 24.59 1.36
CA PRO A 286 -12.54 25.43 2.53
C PRO A 286 -11.82 24.68 3.65
N ILE A 287 -12.09 23.38 3.82
CA ILE A 287 -11.43 22.54 4.82
C ILE A 287 -10.07 22.08 4.29
N ASP A 288 -9.99 21.65 3.03
CA ASP A 288 -8.73 21.19 2.43
C ASP A 288 -7.72 22.32 2.21
N SER A 289 -8.18 23.54 1.93
CA SER A 289 -7.34 24.74 1.88
C SER A 289 -6.85 25.16 3.27
N ALA A 290 -7.70 25.15 4.31
CA ALA A 290 -7.29 25.42 5.68
C ALA A 290 -6.29 24.36 6.21
N LEU A 291 -6.56 23.08 5.97
CA LEU A 291 -5.65 21.98 6.35
C LEU A 291 -4.32 22.07 5.61
N TYR A 292 -4.32 22.44 4.32
CA TYR A 292 -3.08 22.65 3.58
C TYR A 292 -2.30 23.87 4.10
N ALA A 293 -2.98 25.01 4.35
CA ALA A 293 -2.34 26.20 4.89
C ALA A 293 -1.70 25.93 6.26
N ALA A 294 -2.38 25.19 7.14
CA ALA A 294 -1.82 24.77 8.43
C ALA A 294 -0.58 23.85 8.28
N ARG A 295 -0.57 22.97 7.27
CA ARG A 295 0.60 22.13 6.94
C ARG A 295 1.75 22.95 6.36
N SER A 296 1.47 23.87 5.43
CA SER A 296 2.51 24.68 4.77
C SER A 296 3.13 25.72 5.70
N GLN A 297 2.34 26.37 6.57
CA GLN A 297 2.84 27.29 7.59
C GLN A 297 3.68 26.58 8.66
N ALA A 298 3.31 25.35 9.04
CA ALA A 298 4.15 24.55 9.92
C ALA A 298 5.46 24.14 9.23
N ALA A 299 5.43 23.84 7.93
CA ALA A 299 6.63 23.51 7.15
C ALA A 299 7.54 24.72 6.86
N SER A 300 7.00 25.95 6.81
CA SER A 300 7.81 27.18 6.65
C SER A 300 8.42 27.68 7.97
N GLY A 301 8.08 27.08 9.12
CA GLY A 301 8.52 27.51 10.44
C GLY A 301 7.82 28.78 10.97
N GLU A 302 6.91 29.38 10.19
CA GLU A 302 6.15 30.58 10.58
C GLU A 302 4.89 30.25 11.39
N GLY A 303 4.39 29.01 11.26
CA GLY A 303 3.20 28.52 11.95
C GLY A 303 3.51 27.64 13.17
N SER A 304 2.49 27.38 13.98
CA SER A 304 2.62 26.42 15.09
C SER A 304 2.79 24.99 14.55
N ALA A 305 3.88 24.31 14.93
CA ALA A 305 4.10 22.90 14.61
C ALA A 305 2.93 21.99 15.04
N LEU A 306 2.23 22.35 16.13
CA LEU A 306 1.03 21.66 16.61
C LEU A 306 -0.13 21.76 15.60
N ALA A 307 -0.29 22.89 14.90
CA ALA A 307 -1.34 23.06 13.90
C ALA A 307 -1.10 22.17 12.66
N GLY A 308 0.14 22.11 12.18
CA GLY A 308 0.53 21.20 11.09
C GLY A 308 0.37 19.72 11.47
N TYR A 309 0.74 19.35 12.71
CA TYR A 309 0.55 18.00 13.23
C TYR A 309 -0.94 17.63 13.32
N LEU A 310 -1.78 18.50 13.89
CA LEU A 310 -3.23 18.29 13.96
C LEU A 310 -3.88 18.20 12.57
N ALA A 311 -3.43 19.00 11.60
CA ALA A 311 -3.89 18.91 10.22
C ALA A 311 -3.54 17.56 9.56
N ASN A 312 -2.43 16.92 9.96
CA ASN A 312 -2.09 15.56 9.54
C ASN A 312 -2.88 14.48 10.26
N VAL A 313 -3.17 14.64 11.56
CA VAL A 313 -4.09 13.75 12.30
C VAL A 313 -5.48 13.76 11.66
N ILE A 314 -6.01 14.95 11.30
CA ILE A 314 -7.29 15.07 10.60
C ILE A 314 -7.23 14.38 9.22
N GLY A 315 -6.15 14.57 8.46
CA GLY A 315 -5.95 13.88 7.18
C GLY A 315 -5.95 12.35 7.31
N ALA A 316 -5.23 11.83 8.31
CA ALA A 316 -5.19 10.40 8.62
C ALA A 316 -6.56 9.85 9.06
N LEU A 317 -7.35 10.63 9.82
CA LEU A 317 -8.72 10.26 10.17
C LEU A 317 -9.64 10.23 8.95
N VAL A 318 -9.54 11.21 8.04
CA VAL A 318 -10.32 11.24 6.78
C VAL A 318 -10.00 10.03 5.91
N PHE A 319 -8.72 9.71 5.75
CA PHE A 319 -8.26 8.53 5.02
C PHE A 319 -8.76 7.22 5.66
N ALA A 320 -8.63 7.09 6.99
CA ALA A 320 -9.12 5.93 7.72
C ALA A 320 -10.64 5.77 7.62
N VAL A 321 -11.41 6.86 7.64
CA VAL A 321 -12.87 6.84 7.46
C VAL A 321 -13.24 6.39 6.04
N LYS A 322 -12.56 6.88 4.99
CA LYS A 322 -12.82 6.43 3.61
C LYS A 322 -12.45 4.97 3.38
N GLY A 323 -11.29 4.52 3.85
CA GLY A 323 -10.90 3.11 3.81
C GLY A 323 -11.91 2.23 4.56
N SER A 324 -12.36 2.67 5.74
CA SER A 324 -13.40 1.98 6.53
C SER A 324 -14.77 1.99 5.86
N ALA A 325 -15.11 3.04 5.09
CA ALA A 325 -16.33 3.09 4.29
C ALA A 325 -16.29 2.07 3.14
N GLY A 326 -15.13 1.89 2.49
CA GLY A 326 -14.91 0.80 1.53
C GLY A 326 -15.14 -0.58 2.17
N VAL A 327 -14.53 -0.83 3.33
CA VAL A 327 -14.73 -2.07 4.10
C VAL A 327 -16.20 -2.27 4.51
N PHE A 328 -16.89 -1.20 4.93
CA PHE A 328 -18.32 -1.25 5.22
C PHE A 328 -19.15 -1.67 4.01
N VAL A 329 -18.84 -1.16 2.81
CA VAL A 329 -19.51 -1.58 1.57
C VAL A 329 -19.21 -3.05 1.25
N GLN A 330 -17.97 -3.55 1.43
CA GLN A 330 -17.67 -4.98 1.27
C GLN A 330 -18.52 -5.85 2.22
N ILE A 331 -18.63 -5.46 3.50
CA ILE A 331 -19.47 -6.14 4.50
C ILE A 331 -20.95 -6.09 4.09
N TRP A 332 -21.43 -4.97 3.55
CA TRP A 332 -22.82 -4.84 3.08
C TRP A 332 -23.10 -5.73 1.86
N LEU A 333 -22.18 -5.80 0.89
CA LEU A 333 -22.30 -6.69 -0.27
C LEU A 333 -22.38 -8.17 0.14
N ARG A 334 -21.57 -8.61 1.14
CA ARG A 334 -21.61 -9.98 1.71
C ARG A 334 -23.01 -10.42 2.16
N TRP A 335 -23.83 -9.49 2.66
CA TRP A 335 -25.18 -9.77 3.17
C TRP A 335 -26.31 -9.36 2.20
N THR A 336 -25.96 -8.91 0.99
CA THR A 336 -26.92 -8.46 -0.03
C THR A 336 -26.90 -9.37 -1.27
N LEU A 337 -25.72 -9.85 -1.68
CA LEU A 337 -25.56 -10.65 -2.90
C LEU A 337 -25.52 -12.15 -2.60
N PRO A 338 -26.10 -13.00 -3.48
CA PRO A 338 -25.96 -14.45 -3.37
C PRO A 338 -24.51 -14.88 -3.65
N ARG A 339 -24.08 -15.98 -3.01
CA ARG A 339 -22.77 -16.60 -3.25
C ARG A 339 -22.69 -17.13 -4.70
N LEU A 340 -21.58 -16.87 -5.38
CA LEU A 340 -21.34 -17.37 -6.73
C LEU A 340 -20.63 -18.72 -6.70
N ARG A 341 -20.90 -19.57 -7.70
CA ARG A 341 -20.17 -20.83 -7.90
C ARG A 341 -18.82 -20.56 -8.58
N ILE A 342 -17.80 -21.38 -8.32
CA ILE A 342 -16.45 -21.24 -8.89
C ILE A 342 -16.42 -20.99 -10.41
N ASP A 343 -17.19 -21.75 -11.17
CA ASP A 343 -17.27 -21.61 -12.64
C ASP A 343 -17.77 -20.21 -13.06
N GLN A 344 -18.69 -19.62 -12.29
CA GLN A 344 -19.21 -18.28 -12.51
C GLN A 344 -18.20 -17.21 -12.11
N VAL A 345 -17.48 -17.40 -10.99
CA VAL A 345 -16.42 -16.49 -10.53
C VAL A 345 -15.28 -16.41 -11.54
N MET A 346 -14.79 -17.56 -12.02
CA MET A 346 -13.73 -17.61 -13.04
C MET A 346 -14.21 -17.05 -14.39
N THR A 347 -15.45 -17.33 -14.79
CA THR A 347 -16.06 -16.74 -16.00
C THR A 347 -16.19 -15.22 -15.86
N THR A 348 -16.61 -14.71 -14.70
CA THR A 348 -16.73 -13.26 -14.42
C THR A 348 -15.37 -12.58 -14.57
N CYS A 349 -14.31 -13.17 -14.02
CA CYS A 349 -12.95 -12.66 -14.16
C CYS A 349 -12.50 -12.63 -15.63
N LEU A 350 -12.42 -13.80 -16.27
CA LEU A 350 -11.72 -13.97 -17.55
C LEU A 350 -12.53 -13.49 -18.75
N LYS A 351 -13.87 -13.60 -18.74
CA LYS A 351 -14.71 -13.19 -19.88
C LYS A 351 -15.25 -11.77 -19.78
N TYR A 352 -15.31 -11.18 -18.58
CA TYR A 352 -15.89 -9.85 -18.38
C TYR A 352 -14.87 -8.88 -17.78
N LEU A 353 -14.38 -9.11 -16.56
CA LEU A 353 -13.57 -8.11 -15.84
C LEU A 353 -12.24 -7.83 -16.53
N VAL A 354 -11.53 -8.86 -17.04
CA VAL A 354 -10.29 -8.66 -17.80
C VAL A 354 -10.52 -7.85 -19.09
N PRO A 355 -11.40 -8.27 -20.04
CA PRO A 355 -11.68 -7.46 -21.23
C PRO A 355 -12.16 -6.02 -20.93
N ILE A 356 -13.00 -5.84 -19.91
CA ILE A 356 -13.46 -4.52 -19.48
C ILE A 356 -12.30 -3.67 -18.96
N SER A 357 -11.42 -4.22 -18.11
CA SER A 357 -10.26 -3.49 -17.59
C SER A 357 -9.30 -3.06 -18.72
N CYS A 358 -9.04 -3.94 -19.70
CA CYS A 358 -8.22 -3.62 -20.87
C CYS A 358 -8.87 -2.53 -21.74
N PHE A 359 -10.18 -2.60 -21.98
CA PHE A 359 -10.90 -1.57 -22.72
C PHE A 359 -10.86 -0.22 -22.01
N LEU A 360 -11.09 -0.18 -20.69
CA LEU A 360 -11.04 1.05 -19.90
C LEU A 360 -9.62 1.66 -19.88
N PHE A 361 -8.58 0.83 -19.81
CA PHE A 361 -7.19 1.29 -19.88
C PHE A 361 -6.85 1.90 -21.25
N LEU A 362 -7.27 1.28 -22.35
CA LEU A 362 -7.13 1.85 -23.70
C LEU A 362 -7.97 3.12 -23.87
N ALA A 363 -9.18 3.16 -23.32
CA ALA A 363 -10.04 4.33 -23.38
C ALA A 363 -9.42 5.53 -22.64
N VAL A 364 -8.87 5.34 -21.43
CA VAL A 364 -8.22 6.40 -20.65
C VAL A 364 -6.89 6.86 -21.24
N THR A 365 -6.12 5.99 -21.91
CA THR A 365 -4.91 6.44 -22.62
C THR A 365 -5.23 7.26 -23.87
N ILE A 366 -6.32 6.95 -24.58
CA ILE A 366 -6.75 7.69 -25.79
C ILE A 366 -7.51 8.98 -25.46
N TRP A 367 -8.26 9.03 -24.37
CA TRP A 367 -9.17 10.13 -24.03
C TRP A 367 -8.48 11.51 -23.90
N PRO A 368 -7.33 11.67 -23.22
CA PRO A 368 -6.58 12.92 -23.23
C PRO A 368 -6.07 13.35 -24.61
N LEU A 369 -5.79 12.40 -25.51
CA LEU A 369 -5.35 12.69 -26.88
C LEU A 369 -6.51 13.20 -27.75
N ALA A 370 -7.72 12.68 -27.53
CA ALA A 370 -8.93 13.18 -28.17
C ALA A 370 -9.29 14.60 -27.67
N LEU A 371 -9.25 14.83 -26.35
CA LEU A 371 -9.56 16.13 -25.76
C LEU A 371 -8.45 17.19 -25.93
N ALA A 372 -7.21 16.80 -26.26
CA ALA A 372 -6.14 17.73 -26.61
C ALA A 372 -6.52 18.68 -27.76
N GLN A 373 -7.41 18.27 -28.66
CA GLN A 373 -7.96 19.11 -29.74
C GLN A 373 -8.90 20.22 -29.24
N THR A 374 -9.42 20.10 -28.02
CA THR A 374 -10.35 21.06 -27.38
C THR A 374 -9.72 21.88 -26.25
N GLY A 375 -8.44 21.68 -25.94
CA GLY A 375 -7.72 22.46 -24.93
C GLY A 375 -8.12 22.20 -23.47
N GLN A 376 -8.95 21.20 -23.20
CA GLN A 376 -9.35 20.76 -21.86
C GLN A 376 -8.94 19.31 -21.66
N THR A 377 -8.64 18.89 -20.43
CA THR A 377 -8.31 17.49 -20.10
C THR A 377 -9.42 16.79 -19.29
N THR A 378 -10.56 17.47 -19.10
CA THR A 378 -11.67 17.05 -18.23
C THR A 378 -12.99 17.65 -18.72
N LEU A 379 -14.11 17.10 -18.23
CA LEU A 379 -15.48 17.59 -18.48
C LEU A 379 -15.78 18.98 -17.89
N GLY A 380 -14.85 19.58 -17.14
CA GLY A 380 -14.95 20.92 -16.58
C GLY A 380 -13.59 21.44 -16.13
N PRO A 381 -13.46 22.74 -15.78
CA PRO A 381 -12.21 23.29 -15.28
C PRO A 381 -11.80 22.60 -13.97
N ALA A 382 -10.53 22.22 -13.85
CA ALA A 382 -10.00 21.65 -12.61
C ALA A 382 -10.06 22.70 -11.49
N LEU A 383 -10.85 22.41 -10.45
CA LEU A 383 -11.01 23.26 -9.26
C LEU A 383 -9.81 23.18 -8.28
N GLY A 384 -8.68 22.64 -8.71
CA GLY A 384 -7.45 22.49 -7.94
C GLY A 384 -6.23 22.28 -8.85
N GLU A 385 -5.03 22.53 -8.33
CA GLU A 385 -3.79 22.41 -9.08
C GLU A 385 -3.48 20.95 -9.45
N ARG A 386 -3.67 20.62 -10.73
CA ARG A 386 -3.17 19.39 -11.32
C ARG A 386 -1.76 19.63 -11.85
N VAL A 387 -0.78 19.19 -11.06
CA VAL A 387 0.66 19.39 -11.27
C VAL A 387 1.16 18.86 -12.62
N SER A 388 0.37 18.05 -13.33
CA SER A 388 0.59 17.64 -14.73
C SER A 388 0.87 18.79 -15.71
N ALA A 389 0.35 20.01 -15.46
CA ALA A 389 0.66 21.18 -16.30
C ALA A 389 2.08 21.71 -16.01
N ALA A 390 2.40 21.92 -14.73
CA ALA A 390 3.71 22.38 -14.28
C ALA A 390 4.84 21.37 -14.61
N LEU A 391 4.56 20.06 -14.54
CA LEU A 391 5.50 19.01 -14.92
C LEU A 391 5.80 18.99 -16.42
N ARG A 392 4.79 19.23 -17.28
CA ARG A 392 5.02 19.40 -18.73
C ARG A 392 5.84 20.64 -19.03
N GLU A 393 5.59 21.73 -18.31
CA GLU A 393 6.35 22.97 -18.47
C GLU A 393 7.80 22.84 -17.96
N GLN A 394 8.03 22.16 -16.83
CA GLN A 394 9.36 21.81 -16.36
C GLN A 394 10.09 20.86 -17.31
N ALA A 395 9.45 19.78 -17.76
CA ALA A 395 10.06 18.86 -18.73
C ALA A 395 10.43 19.56 -20.05
N GLY A 396 9.58 20.47 -20.54
CA GLY A 396 9.89 21.33 -21.68
C GLY A 396 11.06 22.28 -21.42
N ARG A 397 11.14 22.88 -20.23
CA ARG A 397 12.26 23.75 -19.84
C ARG A 397 13.58 22.97 -19.72
N THR A 398 13.59 21.79 -19.09
CA THR A 398 14.79 20.93 -18.98
C THR A 398 15.27 20.45 -20.35
N ALA A 399 14.36 20.15 -21.28
CA ALA A 399 14.72 19.81 -22.67
C ALA A 399 15.23 21.00 -23.50
N SER A 400 15.06 22.25 -23.03
CA SER A 400 15.45 23.47 -23.76
C SER A 400 16.79 24.07 -23.32
N LEU A 401 17.48 23.47 -22.34
CA LEU A 401 18.82 23.87 -21.93
C LEU A 401 19.84 23.43 -22.99
N PRO A 402 20.63 24.35 -23.58
CA PRO A 402 21.71 23.97 -24.49
C PRO A 402 22.77 23.18 -23.74
N VAL A 403 23.12 21.99 -24.25
CA VAL A 403 24.30 21.25 -23.77
C VAL A 403 25.53 22.04 -24.20
N GLU A 404 26.24 22.63 -23.22
CA GLU A 404 27.45 23.41 -23.44
C GLU A 404 28.57 22.48 -23.95
N GLN A 405 28.86 22.56 -25.25
CA GLN A 405 29.90 21.78 -25.90
C GLN A 405 31.28 22.37 -25.56
N THR A 406 31.95 21.84 -24.53
CA THR A 406 33.37 22.10 -24.31
C THR A 406 34.21 21.38 -25.37
N SER A 407 34.76 22.14 -26.32
CA SER A 407 35.78 21.73 -27.28
C SER A 407 37.20 21.96 -26.74
N GLU A 408 38.12 21.05 -27.07
CA GLU A 408 39.60 21.14 -27.24
C GLU A 408 40.31 22.44 -26.75
N HIS A 409 41.48 22.42 -26.08
CA HIS A 409 42.70 21.64 -26.35
C HIS A 409 43.65 21.69 -25.10
N PRO A 410 44.72 20.86 -25.00
CA PRO A 410 45.66 20.89 -23.87
C PRO A 410 46.98 21.60 -24.21
N ASP A 411 47.42 22.55 -23.38
CA ASP A 411 48.77 23.13 -23.45
C ASP A 411 49.36 23.46 -22.06
N GLU A 412 50.68 23.55 -22.04
CA GLU A 412 51.66 23.55 -20.95
C GLU A 412 51.40 24.44 -19.72
N VAL A 413 51.86 23.96 -18.54
CA VAL A 413 52.06 24.79 -17.34
C VAL A 413 53.54 24.74 -16.95
N ASP A 414 54.26 25.82 -17.25
CA ASP A 414 55.56 26.17 -16.66
C ASP A 414 55.33 27.19 -15.54
N HIS A 415 55.76 26.86 -14.31
CA HIS A 415 55.91 27.81 -13.22
C HIS A 415 57.10 27.41 -12.33
N GLY A 416 58.17 28.19 -12.42
CA GLY A 416 59.37 28.04 -11.59
C GLY A 416 59.26 28.67 -10.20
N ASP A 417 60.11 28.13 -9.33
CA ASP A 417 60.95 28.81 -8.34
C ASP A 417 60.35 29.84 -7.36
N ALA A 418 60.20 29.40 -6.10
CA ALA A 418 60.72 30.12 -4.93
C ALA A 418 60.97 29.18 -3.72
N GLU A 419 62.25 28.94 -3.42
CA GLU A 419 62.93 28.86 -2.11
C GLU A 419 62.10 28.75 -0.80
N HIS A 420 62.53 28.12 0.31
CA HIS A 420 63.69 27.28 0.69
C HIS A 420 63.38 26.72 2.10
N HIS A 421 63.73 25.45 2.42
CA HIS A 421 64.57 25.09 3.59
C HIS A 421 64.77 23.58 3.75
N GLU A 422 65.86 23.23 4.42
CA GLU A 422 66.52 21.91 4.45
C GLU A 422 66.17 21.08 5.70
N GLY A 423 66.61 19.81 5.71
CA GLY A 423 66.68 18.99 6.93
C GLY A 423 66.26 17.53 6.75
N GLU A 424 67.24 16.67 6.43
CA GLU A 424 67.71 15.54 7.27
C GLU A 424 66.69 14.78 8.16
N GLU A 425 66.70 13.45 8.34
CA GLU A 425 67.65 12.40 7.92
C GLU A 425 67.03 10.98 8.08
N HIS A 426 67.69 9.98 7.46
CA HIS A 426 67.87 8.60 7.95
C HIS A 426 66.77 7.48 8.02
N VAL A 427 67.15 6.35 7.39
CA VAL A 427 67.07 4.93 7.87
C VAL A 427 65.78 4.09 7.63
N SER A 428 65.82 3.35 6.51
CA SER A 428 65.75 1.88 6.40
C SER A 428 65.01 1.05 7.47
N ALA A 429 63.99 0.27 7.09
CA ALA A 429 64.19 -1.15 6.73
C ALA A 429 62.88 -1.97 6.48
N ARG A 430 62.94 -2.83 5.45
CA ARG A 430 62.29 -4.17 5.28
C ARG A 430 60.75 -4.35 5.32
N ALA A 431 60.25 -4.96 4.22
CA ALA A 431 59.20 -6.02 4.13
C ALA A 431 57.78 -5.66 4.64
N SER A 432 56.64 -6.23 4.22
CA SER A 432 56.22 -7.12 3.11
C SER A 432 54.66 -7.13 3.10
N ASP A 433 53.89 -7.31 2.02
CA ASP A 433 54.24 -7.55 0.60
C ASP A 433 53.12 -7.20 -0.42
N SER A 434 53.40 -7.52 -1.69
CA SER A 434 52.54 -7.88 -2.85
C SER A 434 51.10 -8.41 -2.62
N SER A 435 50.16 -8.43 -3.58
CA SER A 435 50.01 -7.79 -4.92
C SER A 435 48.53 -7.95 -5.38
N ILE A 436 47.91 -6.96 -6.05
CA ILE A 436 47.69 -6.79 -7.52
C ILE A 436 46.73 -7.79 -8.21
N ALA A 437 45.73 -7.18 -8.87
CA ALA A 437 44.99 -7.56 -10.09
C ALA A 437 44.08 -8.80 -10.17
N THR A 438 42.80 -8.47 -10.40
CA THR A 438 42.03 -8.84 -11.61
C THR A 438 42.76 -9.58 -12.75
N ALA A 439 42.17 -10.68 -13.21
CA ALA A 439 42.27 -11.13 -14.60
C ALA A 439 40.95 -11.79 -15.02
N GLY A 440 40.42 -11.40 -16.18
CA GLY A 440 39.38 -12.17 -16.87
C GLY A 440 40.02 -13.17 -17.84
N LEU A 441 39.28 -14.19 -18.26
CA LEU A 441 39.70 -15.09 -19.34
C LEU A 441 38.48 -15.72 -20.03
N GLU A 442 38.52 -15.72 -21.36
CA GLU A 442 37.50 -16.23 -22.25
C GLU A 442 37.87 -17.63 -22.79
N LEU A 443 36.85 -18.50 -22.91
CA LEU A 443 36.73 -19.57 -23.94
C LEU A 443 37.78 -20.73 -23.87
N PRO A 444 37.65 -21.84 -24.64
CA PRO A 444 36.63 -22.19 -25.66
C PRO A 444 35.93 -23.56 -25.44
N GLY A 445 35.06 -23.92 -26.39
CA GLY A 445 34.15 -25.08 -26.31
C GLY A 445 34.70 -26.48 -26.58
N GLY A 446 33.80 -27.46 -26.67
CA GLY A 446 34.12 -28.86 -27.00
C GLY A 446 32.99 -29.83 -26.69
N GLN A 447 32.58 -30.62 -27.69
CA GLN A 447 31.55 -31.66 -27.66
C GLN A 447 31.81 -32.76 -26.61
N GLN A 448 30.76 -33.21 -25.92
CA GLN A 448 30.20 -34.57 -26.04
C GLN A 448 28.79 -34.66 -25.47
#